data_AF-A0A845FM41-F1
#
_entry.id   AF-A0A845FM41-F1
#
_cell.length_a   1.000
_cell.length_b   1.000
_cell.length_c   1.000
_cell.angle_alpha   90.00
_cell.angle_beta   90.00
_cell.angle_gamma   90.00
#
_symmetry.space_group_name_H-M   'P 1'
#
loop_
_entity.id
_entity.type
_entity.pdbx_description
1 polymer ?
#
loop_
_entity_poly.entity_id
_entity_poly.type
_entity_poly.pdbx_seq_one_letter_code
_entity_poly.pdbx_strand_id
1 'polypeptide(L)'
;MIVAAAMVTPVTSLAAEIIDCPLRDAPYSVELPFIDILNNPQAKAIAESKLPGISGLPEMMTRTEVPSFGTIMSLRNIAGMLRAPGETVEAIDAELAKLEVTDADRMSRCKRYDADLQKLPVADAKARLLVFTKINGFDHGPSVTAATEAIRKIAEQQGWAVTVSNNGGIFTPAILQQFDAVIWNNVSGDALTLSQRKAFEDYINGGGGYVGIHGSGGDTLYLWDWYANTLLGARFIGHPADPQFQDARINVEATSSGIGKSLMPGWNMEDEWYSFRESPRLNGADVIATLDESTYVPVGYSGQDLRMGEDHPIVWSRCIGAGRAFYSAIGHRPEVYQDANNLSLIQQALTWATTDGVCAR
;
A
#
# COMPACT_ATOMS: atom_id res chain seq x y z
N MET A 1 61.66 20.32 -22.65
CA MET A 1 60.31 19.75 -22.84
C MET A 1 60.40 18.24 -22.64
N ILE A 2 59.95 17.71 -21.50
CA ILE A 2 59.21 16.43 -21.42
C ILE A 2 58.24 16.62 -20.25
N VAL A 3 56.96 16.61 -20.57
CA VAL A 3 55.83 16.86 -19.66
C VAL A 3 55.55 15.59 -18.87
N ALA A 4 55.35 15.73 -17.55
CA ALA A 4 54.94 14.65 -16.67
C ALA A 4 53.52 14.18 -17.02
N ALA A 5 53.38 12.89 -17.36
CA ALA A 5 52.08 12.25 -17.51
C ALA A 5 51.63 11.74 -16.14
N ALA A 6 50.65 12.42 -15.54
CA ALA A 6 49.93 11.91 -14.38
C ALA A 6 49.01 10.76 -14.85
N MET A 7 49.26 9.55 -14.35
CA MET A 7 48.36 8.42 -14.56
C MET A 7 47.11 8.60 -13.68
N VAL A 8 45.96 8.70 -14.32
CA VAL A 8 44.64 8.68 -13.69
C VAL A 8 44.36 7.25 -13.24
N THR A 9 44.11 7.05 -11.95
CA THR A 9 43.61 5.78 -11.41
C THR A 9 42.15 5.58 -11.80
N PRO A 10 41.70 4.36 -12.12
CA PRO A 10 40.31 4.10 -12.41
C PRO A 10 39.48 4.22 -11.13
N VAL A 11 38.33 4.89 -11.24
CA VAL A 11 37.27 4.87 -10.23
C VAL A 11 36.79 3.43 -10.13
N THR A 12 37.05 2.77 -9.00
CA THR A 12 36.39 1.52 -8.64
C THR A 12 34.90 1.82 -8.53
N SER A 13 34.12 1.31 -9.49
CA SER A 13 32.68 1.18 -9.35
C SER A 13 32.42 0.36 -8.09
N LEU A 14 32.01 1.01 -7.00
CA LEU A 14 31.38 0.31 -5.89
C LEU A 14 30.16 -0.39 -6.50
N ALA A 15 30.17 -1.72 -6.55
CA ALA A 15 28.96 -2.47 -6.86
C ALA A 15 27.87 -1.93 -5.93
N ALA A 16 26.75 -1.48 -6.49
CA ALA A 16 25.65 -0.96 -5.70
C ALA A 16 25.29 -2.01 -4.65
N GLU A 17 25.34 -1.61 -3.37
CA GLU A 17 25.08 -2.52 -2.26
C GLU A 17 23.64 -3.06 -2.39
N ILE A 18 23.50 -4.40 -2.37
CA ILE A 18 22.18 -5.02 -2.48
C ILE A 18 21.42 -4.72 -1.18
N ILE A 19 20.36 -3.93 -1.32
CA ILE A 19 19.50 -3.52 -0.20
C ILE A 19 18.78 -4.72 0.44
N ASP A 20 18.34 -4.56 1.68
CA ASP A 20 17.67 -5.59 2.47
C ASP A 20 16.19 -5.73 2.11
N CYS A 21 15.90 -6.04 0.84
CA CYS A 21 14.53 -6.11 0.37
C CYS A 21 13.78 -7.40 0.78
N PRO A 22 12.45 -7.33 0.94
CA PRO A 22 11.58 -8.49 1.14
C PRO A 22 11.74 -9.55 0.04
N LEU A 23 11.74 -10.82 0.45
CA LEU A 23 11.88 -12.00 -0.42
C LEU A 23 13.17 -12.05 -1.27
N ARG A 24 14.19 -11.23 -0.97
CA ARG A 24 15.48 -11.23 -1.68
C ARG A 24 16.04 -12.64 -1.89
N ASP A 25 16.08 -13.42 -0.81
CA ASP A 25 16.69 -14.76 -0.78
C ASP A 25 15.65 -15.89 -0.81
N ALA A 26 14.36 -15.58 -0.98
CA ALA A 26 13.31 -16.58 -0.94
C ALA A 26 13.46 -17.59 -2.11
N PRO A 27 13.34 -18.90 -1.87
CA PRO A 27 13.25 -19.89 -2.94
C PRO A 27 12.14 -19.54 -3.93
N TYR A 28 12.31 -19.93 -5.19
CA TYR A 28 11.24 -19.79 -6.18
C TYR A 28 10.04 -20.66 -5.79
N SER A 29 8.86 -20.08 -5.85
CA SER A 29 7.59 -20.71 -5.50
C SER A 29 6.44 -20.00 -6.21
N VAL A 30 5.30 -20.67 -6.33
CA VAL A 30 4.05 -20.05 -6.81
C VAL A 30 3.52 -18.94 -5.90
N GLU A 31 3.99 -18.85 -4.66
CA GLU A 31 3.65 -17.76 -3.73
C GLU A 31 4.42 -16.46 -4.00
N LEU A 32 5.50 -16.50 -4.79
CA LEU A 32 6.25 -15.29 -5.11
C LEU A 32 5.41 -14.31 -5.93
N PRO A 33 5.67 -13.00 -5.79
CA PRO A 33 5.15 -12.00 -6.71
C PRO A 33 5.35 -12.45 -8.15
N PHE A 34 4.31 -12.39 -8.97
CA PHE A 34 4.34 -12.86 -10.34
C PHE A 34 5.43 -12.17 -11.18
N ILE A 35 5.74 -10.90 -10.87
CA ILE A 35 6.84 -10.17 -11.49
C ILE A 35 8.20 -10.85 -11.25
N ASP A 36 8.43 -11.48 -10.09
CA ASP A 36 9.69 -12.17 -9.77
C ASP A 36 9.81 -13.47 -10.58
N ILE A 37 8.68 -14.12 -10.92
CA ILE A 37 8.63 -15.26 -11.86
C ILE A 37 8.96 -14.78 -13.27
N LEU A 38 8.35 -13.70 -13.71
CA LEU A 38 8.51 -13.16 -15.07
C LEU A 38 9.93 -12.64 -15.34
N ASN A 39 10.60 -12.11 -14.32
CA ASN A 39 11.96 -11.59 -14.41
C ASN A 39 13.05 -12.66 -14.52
N ASN A 40 12.74 -13.92 -14.22
CA ASN A 40 13.68 -15.03 -14.38
C ASN A 40 13.25 -15.91 -15.58
N PRO A 41 14.06 -16.00 -16.65
CA PRO A 41 13.69 -16.74 -17.86
C PRO A 41 13.35 -18.23 -17.62
N GLN A 42 14.01 -18.89 -16.67
CA GLN A 42 13.74 -20.29 -16.35
C GLN A 42 12.44 -20.44 -15.57
N ALA A 43 12.22 -19.59 -14.56
CA ALA A 43 10.97 -19.59 -13.79
C ALA A 43 9.76 -19.28 -14.68
N LYS A 44 9.89 -18.28 -15.56
CA LYS A 44 8.88 -17.94 -16.57
C LYS A 44 8.57 -19.12 -17.48
N ALA A 45 9.60 -19.78 -18.03
CA ALA A 45 9.41 -20.94 -18.91
C ALA A 45 8.69 -22.10 -18.19
N ILE A 46 9.01 -22.36 -16.92
CA ILE A 46 8.32 -23.36 -16.10
C ILE A 46 6.84 -23.00 -15.98
N ALA A 47 6.52 -21.75 -15.59
CA ALA A 47 5.15 -21.29 -15.43
C ALA A 47 4.36 -21.38 -16.75
N GLU A 48 4.90 -20.87 -17.86
CA GLU A 48 4.22 -20.86 -19.17
C GLU A 48 4.01 -22.27 -19.74
N SER A 49 4.93 -23.21 -19.49
CA SER A 49 4.81 -24.60 -19.97
C SER A 49 3.61 -25.35 -19.41
N LYS A 50 3.14 -24.95 -18.21
CA LYS A 50 2.04 -25.59 -17.48
C LYS A 50 0.80 -24.69 -17.36
N LEU A 51 0.96 -23.38 -17.59
CA LEU A 51 -0.11 -22.36 -17.61
C LEU A 51 -0.03 -21.54 -18.91
N PRO A 52 -0.38 -22.12 -20.06
CA PRO A 52 -0.27 -21.42 -21.35
C PRO A 52 -1.11 -20.15 -21.41
N GLY A 53 -2.17 -20.05 -20.60
CA GLY A 53 -3.02 -18.85 -20.46
C GLY A 53 -2.28 -17.59 -19.99
N ILE A 54 -1.09 -17.71 -19.38
CA ILE A 54 -0.25 -16.56 -19.00
C ILE A 54 0.04 -15.66 -20.20
N SER A 55 0.26 -16.25 -21.37
CA SER A 55 0.57 -15.52 -22.61
C SER A 55 -0.57 -14.60 -23.10
N GLY A 56 -1.80 -14.85 -22.66
CA GLY A 56 -2.98 -14.04 -23.01
C GLY A 56 -3.34 -12.99 -21.97
N LEU A 57 -2.58 -12.87 -20.88
CA LEU A 57 -2.84 -11.89 -19.84
C LEU A 57 -2.52 -10.47 -20.32
N PRO A 58 -3.29 -9.45 -19.88
CA PRO A 58 -3.02 -8.06 -20.20
C PRO A 58 -1.61 -7.61 -19.79
N GLU A 59 -1.05 -6.63 -20.50
CA GLU A 59 0.30 -6.10 -20.25
C GLU A 59 0.50 -5.63 -18.81
N MET A 60 -0.52 -5.02 -18.19
CA MET A 60 -0.46 -4.58 -16.79
C MET A 60 -0.13 -5.70 -15.78
N MET A 61 -0.41 -6.96 -16.12
CA MET A 61 -0.10 -8.14 -15.31
C MET A 61 1.25 -8.78 -15.67
N THR A 62 1.68 -8.65 -16.92
CA THR A 62 2.84 -9.37 -17.47
C THR A 62 4.08 -8.49 -17.63
N ARG A 63 3.97 -7.17 -17.43
CA ARG A 63 5.10 -6.26 -17.45
C ARG A 63 6.05 -6.50 -16.27
N THR A 64 7.34 -6.43 -16.57
CA THR A 64 8.47 -6.70 -15.67
C THR A 64 9.05 -5.46 -14.98
N GLU A 65 8.36 -4.33 -15.12
CA GLU A 65 8.74 -3.04 -14.52
C GLU A 65 7.57 -2.48 -13.73
N VAL A 66 7.87 -1.85 -12.60
CA VAL A 66 6.86 -1.19 -11.76
C VAL A 66 6.42 0.15 -12.38
N PRO A 67 5.14 0.56 -12.22
CA PRO A 67 4.05 -0.13 -11.54
C PRO A 67 3.51 -1.34 -12.33
N SER A 68 3.26 -2.45 -11.64
CA SER A 68 2.82 -3.73 -12.25
C SER A 68 1.93 -4.53 -11.31
N PHE A 69 0.86 -5.14 -11.84
CA PHE A 69 0.02 -6.07 -11.08
C PHE A 69 0.81 -7.31 -10.64
N GLY A 70 1.91 -7.63 -11.33
CA GLY A 70 2.79 -8.71 -10.93
C GLY A 70 3.48 -8.50 -9.57
N THR A 71 3.47 -7.28 -9.02
CA THR A 71 3.96 -7.02 -7.65
C THR A 71 2.92 -7.27 -6.57
N ILE A 72 1.64 -7.31 -6.93
CA ILE A 72 0.49 -7.41 -6.02
C ILE A 72 -0.29 -8.72 -6.17
N MET A 73 0.12 -9.57 -7.11
CA MET A 73 -0.42 -10.91 -7.33
C MET A 73 0.71 -11.93 -7.33
N SER A 74 0.50 -13.06 -6.67
CA SER A 74 1.37 -14.23 -6.79
C SER A 74 1.05 -15.04 -8.05
N LEU A 75 1.96 -15.91 -8.46
CA LEU A 75 1.66 -16.87 -9.52
C LEU A 75 0.48 -17.79 -9.17
N ARG A 76 0.29 -18.13 -7.88
CA ARG A 76 -0.90 -18.87 -7.43
C ARG A 76 -2.18 -18.08 -7.69
N ASN A 77 -2.19 -16.77 -7.41
CA ASN A 77 -3.36 -15.93 -7.71
C ASN A 77 -3.67 -15.93 -9.21
N ILE A 78 -2.65 -15.78 -10.05
CA ILE A 78 -2.78 -15.83 -11.51
C ILE A 78 -3.32 -17.19 -11.98
N ALA A 79 -2.79 -18.29 -11.45
CA ALA A 79 -3.26 -19.64 -11.76
C ALA A 79 -4.74 -19.84 -11.36
N GLY A 80 -5.14 -19.30 -10.20
CA GLY A 80 -6.54 -19.30 -9.76
C GLY A 80 -7.47 -18.53 -10.69
N MET A 81 -7.05 -17.36 -11.17
CA MET A 81 -7.81 -16.59 -12.18
C MET A 81 -7.98 -17.36 -13.49
N LEU A 82 -6.94 -18.07 -13.91
CA LEU A 82 -6.97 -18.94 -15.09
C LEU A 82 -7.69 -20.28 -14.84
N ARG A 83 -8.24 -20.49 -13.63
CA ARG A 83 -8.92 -21.73 -13.21
C ARG A 83 -8.05 -22.97 -13.40
N ALA A 84 -6.75 -22.83 -13.16
CA ALA A 84 -5.81 -23.94 -13.24
C ALA A 84 -6.12 -24.99 -12.16
N PRO A 85 -6.04 -26.29 -12.48
CA PRO A 85 -6.18 -27.34 -11.48
C PRO A 85 -5.11 -27.25 -10.39
N GLY A 86 -5.45 -27.66 -9.16
CA GLY A 86 -4.54 -27.60 -8.01
C GLY A 86 -3.25 -28.40 -8.23
N GLU A 87 -3.36 -29.57 -8.85
CA GLU A 87 -2.23 -30.43 -9.23
C GLU A 87 -1.27 -29.76 -10.22
N THR A 88 -1.79 -28.89 -11.10
CA THR A 88 -0.97 -28.10 -12.02
C THR A 88 -0.16 -27.07 -11.25
N VAL A 89 -0.78 -26.41 -10.27
CA VAL A 89 -0.10 -25.41 -9.42
C VAL A 89 0.97 -26.06 -8.55
N GLU A 90 0.69 -27.21 -7.94
CA GLU A 90 1.66 -27.99 -7.17
C GLU A 90 2.84 -28.47 -8.03
N ALA A 91 2.57 -28.92 -9.26
CA ALA A 91 3.61 -29.33 -10.19
C ALA A 91 4.51 -28.16 -10.64
N ILE A 92 3.96 -26.96 -10.77
CA ILE A 92 4.75 -25.75 -11.05
C ILE A 92 5.64 -25.41 -9.85
N ASP A 93 5.06 -25.39 -8.66
CA ASP A 93 5.78 -25.05 -7.43
C ASP A 93 6.96 -26.00 -7.18
N ALA A 94 6.76 -27.30 -7.39
CA ALA A 94 7.81 -28.31 -7.26
C ALA A 94 8.97 -28.13 -8.27
N GLU A 95 8.70 -27.66 -9.49
CA GLU A 95 9.76 -27.36 -10.46
C GLU A 95 10.45 -26.03 -10.16
N LEU A 96 9.69 -25.00 -9.76
CA LEU A 96 10.23 -23.71 -9.33
C LEU A 96 11.19 -23.86 -8.15
N ALA A 97 10.85 -24.69 -7.16
CA ALA A 97 11.67 -24.94 -5.98
C ALA A 97 13.06 -25.53 -6.28
N LYS A 98 13.30 -26.03 -7.50
CA LYS A 98 14.61 -26.56 -7.93
C LYS A 98 15.54 -25.47 -8.46
N LEU A 99 15.04 -24.27 -8.73
CA LEU A 99 15.84 -23.17 -9.26
C LEU A 99 16.70 -22.56 -8.15
N GLU A 100 17.97 -22.31 -8.47
CA GLU A 100 18.86 -21.55 -7.60
C GLU A 100 18.54 -20.05 -7.67
N VAL A 101 18.57 -19.37 -6.53
CA VAL A 101 18.45 -17.91 -6.46
C VAL A 101 19.83 -17.30 -6.68
N THR A 102 20.03 -16.68 -7.84
CA THR A 102 21.28 -16.04 -8.24
C THR A 102 21.37 -14.59 -7.73
N ASP A 103 22.55 -13.98 -7.79
CA ASP A 103 22.70 -12.57 -7.45
C ASP A 103 21.93 -11.64 -8.39
N ALA A 104 21.78 -12.03 -9.66
CA ALA A 104 20.93 -11.31 -10.61
C ALA A 104 19.46 -11.33 -10.17
N ASP A 105 18.97 -12.45 -9.64
CA ASP A 105 17.61 -12.55 -9.11
C ASP A 105 17.43 -11.67 -7.87
N ARG A 106 18.39 -11.70 -6.94
CA ARG A 106 18.40 -10.84 -5.75
C ARG A 106 18.33 -9.36 -6.13
N MET A 107 19.17 -8.93 -7.06
CA MET A 107 19.20 -7.55 -7.56
C MET A 107 17.88 -7.18 -8.26
N SER A 108 17.35 -8.08 -9.10
CA SER A 108 16.09 -7.86 -9.82
C SER A 108 14.90 -7.68 -8.85
N ARG A 109 14.80 -8.55 -7.85
CA ARG A 109 13.75 -8.47 -6.81
C ARG A 109 13.84 -7.16 -6.03
N CYS A 110 15.04 -6.72 -5.69
CA CYS A 110 15.25 -5.50 -4.92
C CYS A 110 15.09 -4.21 -5.74
N LYS A 111 15.14 -4.24 -7.08
CA LYS A 111 15.05 -3.05 -7.95
C LYS A 111 13.76 -2.22 -7.76
N ARG A 112 12.69 -2.81 -7.22
CA ARG A 112 11.42 -2.12 -6.94
C ARG A 112 11.41 -1.27 -5.67
N TYR A 113 12.42 -1.38 -4.80
CA TYR A 113 12.52 -0.59 -3.57
C TYR A 113 13.57 0.49 -3.72
N ASP A 114 13.35 1.62 -3.06
CA ASP A 114 14.29 2.76 -3.10
C ASP A 114 15.06 2.79 -1.79
N ALA A 115 16.37 3.02 -1.84
CA ALA A 115 17.21 3.21 -0.66
C ALA A 115 17.98 4.53 -0.67
N ASP A 116 17.84 5.32 -1.74
CA ASP A 116 18.52 6.61 -1.86
C ASP A 116 17.97 7.60 -0.83
N LEU A 117 18.84 8.01 0.09
CA LEU A 117 18.50 9.02 1.09
C LEU A 117 18.16 10.35 0.40
N GLN A 118 16.99 10.91 0.73
CA GLN A 118 16.59 12.23 0.25
C GLN A 118 16.72 13.28 1.35
N LYS A 119 17.23 14.45 0.97
CA LYS A 119 17.10 15.65 1.80
C LYS A 119 15.73 16.26 1.57
N LEU A 120 14.84 16.08 2.53
CA LEU A 120 13.49 16.63 2.46
C LEU A 120 13.45 18.07 2.98
N PRO A 121 12.72 18.98 2.31
CA PRO A 121 12.38 20.26 2.92
C PRO A 121 11.40 20.02 4.07
N VAL A 122 11.76 20.45 5.27
CA VAL A 122 10.88 20.41 6.45
C VAL A 122 10.75 21.84 6.95
N ALA A 123 9.54 22.39 6.81
CA ALA A 123 9.23 23.73 7.25
C ALA A 123 8.85 23.73 8.74
N ASP A 124 9.09 24.86 9.41
CA ASP A 124 8.55 25.12 10.75
C ASP A 124 7.04 25.39 10.64
N ALA A 125 6.24 24.63 11.39
CA ALA A 125 4.79 24.62 11.31
C ALA A 125 4.18 24.00 12.57
N LYS A 126 2.87 24.21 12.77
CA LYS A 126 2.16 23.61 13.92
C LYS A 126 2.14 22.08 13.89
N ALA A 127 2.13 21.51 12.69
CA ALA A 127 2.33 20.09 12.45
C ALA A 127 2.99 19.90 11.08
N ARG A 128 3.72 18.80 10.91
CA ARG A 128 4.49 18.44 9.72
C ARG A 128 4.02 17.10 9.21
N LEU A 129 3.52 17.10 7.98
CA LEU A 129 2.93 15.95 7.30
C LEU A 129 3.89 15.43 6.22
N LEU A 130 4.16 14.12 6.24
CA LEU A 130 4.87 13.44 5.17
C LEU A 130 3.87 12.64 4.32
N VAL A 131 3.57 13.10 3.11
CA VAL A 131 2.74 12.37 2.16
C VAL A 131 3.62 11.46 1.31
N PHE A 132 3.43 10.16 1.48
CA PHE A 132 4.12 9.11 0.76
C PHE A 132 3.24 8.55 -0.37
N THR A 133 3.76 8.57 -1.59
CA THR A 133 3.00 8.24 -2.82
C THR A 133 3.71 7.20 -3.69
N LYS A 134 4.51 6.29 -3.11
CA LYS A 134 5.18 5.23 -3.88
C LYS A 134 4.15 4.22 -4.40
N ILE A 135 4.32 3.80 -5.65
CA ILE A 135 3.43 2.85 -6.31
C ILE A 135 4.28 1.80 -7.02
N ASN A 136 4.24 0.57 -6.51
CA ASN A 136 4.82 -0.60 -7.15
C ASN A 136 3.74 -1.46 -7.84
N GLY A 137 2.50 -1.40 -7.35
CA GLY A 137 1.32 -2.14 -7.81
C GLY A 137 0.41 -1.36 -8.75
N PHE A 138 -0.84 -1.12 -8.33
CA PHE A 138 -1.86 -0.38 -9.06
C PHE A 138 -1.65 1.14 -8.95
N ASP A 139 -1.70 1.84 -10.07
CA ASP A 139 -1.55 3.30 -10.14
C ASP A 139 -2.92 4.01 -10.12
N HIS A 140 -3.24 4.64 -8.98
CA HIS A 140 -4.43 5.46 -8.77
C HIS A 140 -4.25 6.93 -9.24
N GLY A 141 -3.34 7.21 -10.18
CA GLY A 141 -2.83 8.54 -10.58
C GLY A 141 -3.73 9.77 -10.35
N PRO A 142 -4.94 9.85 -10.92
CA PRO A 142 -5.85 10.98 -10.70
C PRO A 142 -6.24 11.16 -9.23
N SER A 143 -6.50 10.08 -8.50
CA SER A 143 -6.80 10.11 -7.07
C SER A 143 -5.58 10.53 -6.24
N VAL A 144 -4.39 9.98 -6.52
CA VAL A 144 -3.15 10.38 -5.82
C VAL A 144 -2.97 11.90 -5.88
N THR A 145 -3.20 12.48 -7.06
CA THR A 145 -3.14 13.92 -7.29
C THR A 145 -4.22 14.65 -6.48
N ALA A 146 -5.49 14.25 -6.61
CA ALA A 146 -6.61 14.89 -5.94
C ALA A 146 -6.51 14.84 -4.40
N ALA A 147 -6.09 13.70 -3.85
CA ALA A 147 -5.84 13.51 -2.42
C ALA A 147 -4.70 14.40 -1.92
N THR A 148 -3.60 14.49 -2.67
CA THR A 148 -2.45 15.35 -2.30
C THR A 148 -2.88 16.81 -2.25
N GLU A 149 -3.63 17.29 -3.24
CA GLU A 149 -4.14 18.66 -3.27
C GLU A 149 -5.14 18.94 -2.14
N ALA A 150 -6.03 17.99 -1.83
CA ALA A 150 -6.94 18.09 -0.70
C ALA A 150 -6.16 18.21 0.63
N ILE A 151 -5.14 17.37 0.85
CA ILE A 151 -4.29 17.42 2.04
C ILE A 151 -3.55 18.75 2.13
N ARG A 152 -2.98 19.26 1.02
CA ARG A 152 -2.32 20.57 0.98
C ARG A 152 -3.26 21.71 1.37
N LYS A 153 -4.47 21.72 0.82
CA LYS A 153 -5.49 22.73 1.13
C LYS A 153 -5.91 22.68 2.61
N ILE A 154 -6.12 21.48 3.15
CA ILE A 154 -6.42 21.31 4.58
C ILE A 154 -5.25 21.81 5.43
N ALA A 155 -4.02 21.42 5.10
CA ALA A 155 -2.82 21.81 5.82
C ALA A 155 -2.61 23.33 5.84
N GLU A 156 -2.82 24.01 4.71
CA GLU A 156 -2.75 25.47 4.63
C GLU A 156 -3.73 26.15 5.60
N GLN A 157 -4.97 25.67 5.66
CA GLN A 157 -6.00 26.18 6.58
C GLN A 157 -5.65 25.94 8.06
N GLN A 158 -4.89 24.90 8.37
CA GLN A 158 -4.48 24.55 9.74
C GLN A 158 -3.13 25.18 10.15
N GLY A 159 -2.36 25.72 9.21
CA GLY A 159 -0.98 26.17 9.44
C GLY A 159 -0.01 24.99 9.61
N TRP A 160 -0.22 23.91 8.86
CA TRP A 160 0.64 22.73 8.81
C TRP A 160 1.54 22.75 7.57
N ALA A 161 2.67 22.06 7.64
CA ALA A 161 3.58 21.86 6.51
C ALA A 161 3.35 20.49 5.86
N VAL A 162 3.43 20.43 4.52
CA VAL A 162 3.30 19.19 3.75
C VAL A 162 4.55 18.97 2.91
N THR A 163 5.18 17.81 3.12
CA THR A 163 6.27 17.30 2.30
C THR A 163 5.78 16.06 1.56
N VAL A 164 6.00 15.98 0.25
CA VAL A 164 5.59 14.84 -0.58
C VAL A 164 6.82 14.12 -1.09
N SER A 165 6.84 12.80 -1.02
CA SER A 165 7.86 11.96 -1.65
C SER A 165 7.28 10.61 -2.05
N ASN A 166 7.84 10.03 -3.11
CA ASN A 166 7.55 8.66 -3.56
C ASN A 166 8.76 7.72 -3.36
N ASN A 167 9.79 8.16 -2.63
CA ASN A 167 11.03 7.41 -2.45
C ASN A 167 11.07 6.74 -1.08
N GLY A 168 11.15 5.40 -1.04
CA GLY A 168 11.22 4.61 0.20
C GLY A 168 12.42 4.93 1.11
N GLY A 169 13.52 5.47 0.56
CA GLY A 169 14.73 5.86 1.29
C GLY A 169 14.52 6.94 2.36
N ILE A 170 13.35 7.58 2.39
CA ILE A 170 12.96 8.53 3.44
C ILE A 170 12.55 7.84 4.75
N PHE A 171 12.28 6.54 4.76
CA PHE A 171 11.85 5.78 5.95
C PHE A 171 13.06 5.41 6.82
N THR A 172 13.67 6.43 7.43
CA THR A 172 14.73 6.29 8.42
C THR A 172 14.31 6.95 9.73
N PRO A 173 14.82 6.52 10.89
CA PRO A 173 14.49 7.15 12.17
C PRO A 173 14.73 8.67 12.16
N ALA A 174 15.86 9.11 11.59
CA ALA A 174 16.26 10.51 11.54
C ALA A 174 15.32 11.39 10.69
N ILE A 175 14.71 10.83 9.65
CA ILE A 175 13.75 11.55 8.81
C ILE A 175 12.35 11.47 9.43
N LEU A 176 11.90 10.28 9.84
CA LEU A 176 10.55 10.07 10.38
C LEU A 176 10.28 10.90 11.63
N GLN A 177 11.26 11.09 12.53
CA GLN A 177 11.12 11.93 13.73
C GLN A 177 10.85 13.42 13.42
N GLN A 178 11.01 13.86 12.17
CA GLN A 178 10.73 15.23 11.74
C GLN A 178 9.27 15.44 11.35
N PHE A 179 8.43 14.40 11.40
CA PHE A 179 7.04 14.46 10.97
C PHE A 179 6.09 13.94 12.04
N ASP A 180 5.00 14.66 12.24
CA ASP A 180 3.98 14.34 13.25
C ASP A 180 3.01 13.27 12.72
N ALA A 181 2.82 13.21 11.39
CA ALA A 181 2.12 12.12 10.72
C ALA A 181 2.71 11.77 9.34
N VAL A 182 2.65 10.49 8.99
CA VAL A 182 2.96 9.95 7.67
C VAL A 182 1.67 9.48 6.99
N ILE A 183 1.36 10.05 5.83
CA ILE A 183 0.18 9.76 5.04
C ILE A 183 0.59 8.83 3.91
N TRP A 184 0.04 7.62 3.88
CA TRP A 184 0.17 6.74 2.73
C TRP A 184 -1.01 7.04 1.80
N ASN A 185 -0.72 7.77 0.73
CA ASN A 185 -1.71 8.20 -0.24
C ASN A 185 -1.72 7.23 -1.42
N ASN A 186 -2.67 6.30 -1.41
CA ASN A 186 -2.88 5.32 -2.48
C ASN A 186 -1.61 4.48 -2.80
N VAL A 187 -0.77 4.25 -1.80
CA VAL A 187 0.39 3.34 -1.91
C VAL A 187 -0.12 1.93 -2.21
N SER A 188 0.34 1.33 -3.32
CA SER A 188 0.01 -0.03 -3.74
C SER A 188 1.28 -0.80 -4.08
N GLY A 189 1.27 -2.10 -3.76
CA GLY A 189 2.44 -2.95 -3.78
C GLY A 189 3.36 -2.73 -2.58
N ASP A 190 4.21 -3.73 -2.35
CA ASP A 190 5.19 -3.66 -1.28
C ASP A 190 6.23 -2.56 -1.54
N ALA A 191 6.32 -1.59 -0.63
CA ALA A 191 6.97 -0.30 -0.88
C ALA A 191 8.31 -0.11 -0.14
N LEU A 192 8.53 -0.85 0.96
CA LEU A 192 9.63 -0.60 1.90
C LEU A 192 10.55 -1.81 2.07
N THR A 193 11.86 -1.56 2.20
CA THR A 193 12.85 -2.58 2.60
C THR A 193 12.67 -3.01 4.06
N LEU A 194 13.34 -4.08 4.50
CA LEU A 194 13.19 -4.60 5.86
C LEU A 194 13.61 -3.58 6.94
N SER A 195 14.72 -2.86 6.74
CA SER A 195 15.17 -1.79 7.65
C SER A 195 14.21 -0.60 7.66
N GLN A 196 13.65 -0.23 6.50
CA GLN A 196 12.67 0.84 6.38
C GLN A 196 11.35 0.49 7.08
N ARG A 197 10.90 -0.76 6.95
CA ARG A 197 9.77 -1.30 7.69
C ARG A 197 9.99 -1.17 9.19
N LYS A 198 11.15 -1.64 9.70
CA LYS A 198 11.48 -1.54 11.12
C LYS A 198 11.47 -0.08 11.62
N ALA A 199 12.04 0.85 10.85
CA ALA A 199 12.01 2.27 11.19
C ALA A 199 10.56 2.81 11.26
N PHE A 200 9.68 2.36 10.37
CA PHE A 200 8.27 2.74 10.40
C PHE A 200 7.50 2.13 11.57
N GLU A 201 7.75 0.84 11.89
CA GLU A 201 7.17 0.20 13.08
C GLU A 201 7.56 0.96 14.35
N ASP A 202 8.84 1.34 14.47
CA ASP A 202 9.34 2.10 15.61
C ASP A 202 8.74 3.50 15.68
N TYR A 203 8.60 4.17 14.54
CA TYR A 203 7.92 5.47 14.45
C TYR A 203 6.49 5.38 14.98
N ILE A 204 5.71 4.39 14.53
CA ILE A 204 4.34 4.20 14.99
C ILE A 204 4.31 3.84 16.49
N ASN A 205 5.07 2.83 16.93
CA ASN A 205 5.09 2.44 18.34
C ASN A 205 5.55 3.57 19.27
N GLY A 206 6.47 4.42 18.79
CA GLY A 206 7.00 5.59 19.47
C GLY A 206 6.07 6.81 19.50
N GLY A 207 4.87 6.69 18.92
CA GLY A 207 3.87 7.74 18.97
C GLY A 207 3.74 8.56 17.70
N GLY A 208 4.20 8.08 16.55
CA GLY A 208 3.95 8.69 15.24
C GLY A 208 2.50 8.50 14.75
N GLY A 209 2.05 9.41 13.89
CA GLY A 209 0.74 9.33 13.22
C GLY A 209 0.80 8.63 11.86
N TYR A 210 -0.21 7.83 11.54
CA TYR A 210 -0.42 7.21 10.24
C TYR A 210 -1.82 7.51 9.71
N VAL A 211 -1.90 7.88 8.43
CA VAL A 211 -3.15 8.01 7.69
C VAL A 211 -3.01 7.24 6.37
N GLY A 212 -3.73 6.13 6.23
CA GLY A 212 -3.81 5.37 4.99
C GLY A 212 -5.04 5.75 4.17
N ILE A 213 -4.87 5.96 2.86
CA ILE A 213 -5.95 6.31 1.94
C ILE A 213 -6.06 5.25 0.85
N HIS A 214 -7.29 4.73 0.70
CA HIS A 214 -7.78 3.84 -0.35
C HIS A 214 -6.80 2.71 -0.70
N GLY A 215 -6.00 2.86 -1.77
CA GLY A 215 -5.04 1.83 -2.22
C GLY A 215 -4.07 1.36 -1.12
N SER A 216 -3.81 2.21 -0.11
CA SER A 216 -3.03 1.82 1.07
C SER A 216 -3.72 0.79 1.98
N GLY A 217 -4.96 0.38 1.70
CA GLY A 217 -5.61 -0.75 2.35
C GLY A 217 -4.98 -2.09 2.01
N GLY A 218 -4.13 -2.10 0.99
CA GLY A 218 -3.38 -3.24 0.51
C GLY A 218 -3.99 -3.85 -0.74
N ASP A 219 -3.36 -4.93 -1.18
CA ASP A 219 -3.66 -5.60 -2.42
C ASP A 219 -3.93 -7.09 -2.18
N THR A 220 -4.01 -7.89 -3.24
CA THR A 220 -4.22 -9.35 -3.11
C THR A 220 -3.01 -10.11 -2.53
N LEU A 221 -1.84 -9.46 -2.45
CA LEU A 221 -0.60 -10.01 -1.90
C LEU A 221 -0.05 -9.10 -0.81
N TYR A 222 0.19 -9.66 0.38
CA TYR A 222 0.83 -8.97 1.50
C TYR A 222 2.17 -9.63 1.82
N LEU A 223 3.25 -8.84 1.78
CA LEU A 223 4.60 -9.29 2.14
C LEU A 223 5.06 -8.78 3.52
N TRP A 224 4.14 -8.13 4.25
CA TRP A 224 4.40 -7.52 5.55
C TRP A 224 3.20 -7.69 6.48
N ASP A 225 3.23 -8.76 7.29
CA ASP A 225 2.10 -9.10 8.14
C ASP A 225 1.81 -8.06 9.22
N TRP A 226 2.84 -7.37 9.74
CA TRP A 226 2.62 -6.28 10.69
C TRP A 226 1.78 -5.15 10.08
N TYR A 227 2.02 -4.79 8.82
CA TYR A 227 1.21 -3.77 8.14
C TYR A 227 -0.26 -4.20 8.05
N ALA A 228 -0.52 -5.40 7.55
CA ALA A 228 -1.89 -5.89 7.36
C ALA A 228 -2.62 -6.15 8.69
N ASN A 229 -1.98 -6.85 9.62
CA ASN A 229 -2.63 -7.34 10.83
C ASN A 229 -2.57 -6.30 11.98
N THR A 230 -1.45 -5.60 12.11
CA THR A 230 -1.22 -4.69 13.24
C THR A 230 -1.53 -3.24 12.89
N LEU A 231 -1.07 -2.73 11.75
CA LEU A 231 -1.34 -1.35 11.36
C LEU A 231 -2.79 -1.18 10.89
N LEU A 232 -3.17 -1.86 9.81
CA LEU A 232 -4.52 -1.80 9.26
C LEU A 232 -5.52 -2.58 10.12
N GLY A 233 -5.20 -3.83 10.48
CA GLY A 233 -6.13 -4.73 11.18
C GLY A 233 -7.13 -5.41 10.28
N ALA A 234 -6.89 -5.37 8.98
CA ALA A 234 -7.74 -5.89 7.94
C ALA A 234 -6.87 -6.39 6.78
N ARG A 235 -7.38 -7.36 6.04
CA ARG A 235 -6.77 -7.85 4.80
C ARG A 235 -7.77 -7.69 3.67
N PHE A 236 -7.42 -6.87 2.70
CA PHE A 236 -8.19 -6.68 1.48
C PHE A 236 -8.43 -8.02 0.78
N ILE A 237 -9.65 -8.23 0.30
CA ILE A 237 -10.03 -9.43 -0.47
C ILE A 237 -10.59 -9.11 -1.85
N GLY A 238 -10.92 -7.85 -2.12
CA GLY A 238 -11.45 -7.43 -3.41
C GLY A 238 -12.30 -6.17 -3.34
N HIS A 239 -12.74 -5.75 -4.52
CA HIS A 239 -13.71 -4.70 -4.77
C HIS A 239 -14.67 -5.15 -5.89
N PRO A 240 -15.85 -4.51 -6.06
CA PRO A 240 -16.75 -4.82 -7.16
C PRO A 240 -16.05 -4.72 -8.52
N ALA A 241 -16.38 -5.62 -9.45
CA ALA A 241 -15.71 -5.66 -10.75
C ALA A 241 -16.47 -4.92 -11.85
N ASP A 242 -17.74 -5.26 -12.09
CA ASP A 242 -18.54 -4.68 -13.17
C ASP A 242 -19.99 -4.41 -12.72
N PRO A 243 -20.40 -3.14 -12.53
CA PRO A 243 -19.54 -1.94 -12.56
C PRO A 243 -18.58 -1.88 -11.36
N GLN A 244 -17.36 -1.38 -11.59
CA GLN A 244 -16.32 -1.19 -10.56
C GLN A 244 -16.72 -0.11 -9.55
N PHE A 245 -17.15 1.03 -10.07
CA PHE A 245 -17.61 2.18 -9.28
C PHE A 245 -19.13 2.10 -9.11
N GLN A 246 -19.59 2.25 -7.87
CA GLN A 246 -21.01 2.16 -7.55
C GLN A 246 -21.38 3.19 -6.51
N ASP A 247 -22.58 3.78 -6.63
CA ASP A 247 -23.20 4.50 -5.52
C ASP A 247 -23.44 3.54 -4.36
N ALA A 248 -23.01 3.93 -3.15
CA ALA A 248 -23.35 3.24 -1.92
C ALA A 248 -23.62 4.24 -0.80
N ARG A 249 -24.46 3.83 0.15
CA ARG A 249 -24.76 4.58 1.37
C ARG A 249 -23.68 4.29 2.42
N ILE A 250 -22.99 5.34 2.86
CA ILE A 250 -21.98 5.31 3.92
C ILE A 250 -22.63 5.73 5.25
N ASN A 251 -22.66 4.87 6.24
CA ASN A 251 -23.17 5.19 7.57
C ASN A 251 -22.03 5.61 8.50
N VAL A 252 -22.22 6.68 9.27
CA VAL A 252 -21.24 7.18 10.25
C VAL A 252 -21.58 6.68 11.64
N GLU A 253 -20.56 6.22 12.35
CA GLU A 253 -20.64 5.75 13.73
C GLU A 253 -20.03 6.76 14.70
N ALA A 254 -20.53 6.78 15.93
CA ALA A 254 -19.92 7.56 16.99
C ALA A 254 -18.69 6.82 17.53
N THR A 255 -17.56 7.52 17.58
CA THR A 255 -16.26 6.93 17.95
C THR A 255 -15.66 7.56 19.19
N SER A 256 -14.77 6.81 19.85
CA SER A 256 -14.01 7.30 21.00
C SER A 256 -12.94 8.32 20.60
N SER A 257 -12.37 8.17 19.40
CA SER A 257 -11.42 9.12 18.80
C SER A 257 -12.03 10.51 18.57
N GLY A 258 -13.36 10.59 18.46
CA GLY A 258 -14.09 11.81 18.10
C GLY A 258 -14.07 12.12 16.61
N ILE A 259 -13.37 11.34 15.78
CA ILE A 259 -13.45 11.41 14.33
C ILE A 259 -14.87 11.01 13.92
N GLY A 260 -15.48 11.80 13.03
CA GLY A 260 -16.84 11.57 12.53
C GLY A 260 -17.90 12.43 13.22
N LYS A 261 -17.60 13.08 14.36
CA LYS A 261 -18.58 13.82 15.17
C LYS A 261 -19.28 14.97 14.45
N SER A 262 -18.61 15.62 13.50
CA SER A 262 -19.18 16.72 12.71
C SER A 262 -19.70 16.29 11.33
N LEU A 263 -19.60 15.01 10.99
CA LEU A 263 -20.10 14.49 9.73
C LEU A 263 -21.62 14.32 9.81
N MET A 264 -22.27 14.29 8.65
CA MET A 264 -23.66 13.81 8.60
C MET A 264 -23.73 12.36 9.12
N PRO A 265 -24.86 11.91 9.70
CA PRO A 265 -25.06 10.51 10.08
C PRO A 265 -24.81 9.52 8.93
N GLY A 266 -24.88 10.02 7.70
CA GLY A 266 -24.12 9.50 6.59
C GLY A 266 -24.46 10.20 5.28
N TRP A 267 -23.84 9.78 4.18
CA TRP A 267 -24.12 10.26 2.83
C TRP A 267 -24.11 9.12 1.80
N ASN A 268 -24.49 9.42 0.56
CA ASN A 268 -24.24 8.55 -0.59
C ASN A 268 -23.01 9.05 -1.34
N MET A 269 -22.21 8.13 -1.84
CA MET A 269 -21.03 8.41 -2.64
C MET A 269 -20.89 7.34 -3.70
N GLU A 270 -20.34 7.69 -4.85
CA GLU A 270 -19.94 6.75 -5.89
C GLU A 270 -18.43 6.61 -5.86
N ASP A 271 -17.93 5.42 -5.50
CA ASP A 271 -16.51 5.09 -5.45
C ASP A 271 -16.29 3.57 -5.65
N GLU A 272 -15.05 3.11 -5.52
CA GLU A 272 -14.71 1.68 -5.46
C GLU A 272 -14.71 1.17 -4.01
N TRP A 273 -15.57 0.19 -3.71
CA TRP A 273 -15.78 -0.27 -2.34
C TRP A 273 -14.95 -1.50 -1.99
N TYR A 274 -13.95 -1.31 -1.12
CA TYR A 274 -13.11 -2.42 -0.65
C TYR A 274 -13.84 -3.30 0.33
N SER A 275 -13.63 -4.60 0.20
CA SER A 275 -14.06 -5.61 1.16
C SER A 275 -12.85 -6.26 1.80
N PHE A 276 -12.98 -6.60 3.07
CA PHE A 276 -11.91 -7.17 3.88
C PHE A 276 -12.29 -8.57 4.36
N ARG A 277 -11.28 -9.40 4.61
CA ARG A 277 -11.45 -10.80 5.01
C ARG A 277 -12.29 -10.94 6.28
N GLU A 278 -12.12 -10.02 7.21
CA GLU A 278 -12.83 -9.93 8.48
C GLU A 278 -13.02 -8.46 8.84
N SER A 279 -14.03 -8.14 9.65
CA SER A 279 -14.22 -6.79 10.16
C SER A 279 -13.03 -6.37 11.05
N PRO A 280 -12.39 -5.20 10.79
CA PRO A 280 -11.31 -4.68 11.65
C PRO A 280 -11.76 -4.41 13.08
N ARG A 281 -13.07 -4.30 13.32
CA ARG A 281 -13.65 -4.16 14.67
C ARG A 281 -13.29 -5.34 15.58
N LEU A 282 -13.22 -6.55 15.01
CA LEU A 282 -12.81 -7.76 15.73
C LEU A 282 -11.35 -7.68 16.22
N ASN A 283 -10.55 -6.85 15.57
CA ASN A 283 -9.14 -6.61 15.88
C ASN A 283 -8.95 -5.31 16.69
N GLY A 284 -10.00 -4.79 17.32
CA GLY A 284 -9.96 -3.65 18.22
C GLY A 284 -9.92 -2.29 17.52
N ALA A 285 -10.37 -2.21 16.27
CA ALA A 285 -10.53 -0.92 15.60
C ALA A 285 -11.77 -0.15 16.09
N ASP A 286 -11.62 1.17 16.21
CA ASP A 286 -12.70 2.12 16.43
C ASP A 286 -13.26 2.52 15.05
N VAL A 287 -14.34 1.86 14.64
CA VAL A 287 -14.95 2.03 13.32
C VAL A 287 -15.71 3.36 13.26
N ILE A 288 -15.40 4.14 12.23
CA ILE A 288 -15.93 5.50 12.00
C ILE A 288 -17.03 5.48 10.94
N ALA A 289 -16.89 4.64 9.92
CA ALA A 289 -17.90 4.50 8.88
C ALA A 289 -17.99 3.09 8.31
N THR A 290 -19.20 2.71 7.93
CA THR A 290 -19.55 1.43 7.31
C THR A 290 -20.34 1.63 6.01
N LEU A 291 -20.35 0.62 5.15
CA LEU A 291 -21.21 0.57 3.96
C LEU A 291 -22.53 -0.13 4.26
N ASP A 292 -23.61 0.36 3.66
CA ASP A 292 -24.87 -0.36 3.56
C ASP A 292 -24.88 -1.23 2.29
N GLU A 293 -24.63 -2.53 2.46
CA GLU A 293 -24.61 -3.51 1.36
C GLU A 293 -25.94 -3.67 0.62
N SER A 294 -27.06 -3.14 1.15
CA SER A 294 -28.34 -3.14 0.42
C SER A 294 -28.40 -2.09 -0.69
N THR A 295 -27.45 -1.17 -0.73
CA THR A 295 -27.44 -0.03 -1.67
C THR A 295 -26.52 -0.22 -2.86
N TYR A 296 -25.71 -1.28 -2.88
CA TYR A 296 -24.80 -1.60 -3.99
C TYR A 296 -24.63 -3.13 -4.16
N VAL A 297 -23.86 -3.57 -5.15
CA VAL A 297 -23.64 -4.98 -5.47
C VAL A 297 -22.17 -5.36 -5.21
N PRO A 298 -21.85 -5.96 -4.05
CA PRO A 298 -20.50 -6.40 -3.68
C PRO A 298 -20.14 -7.73 -4.36
N VAL A 299 -19.94 -7.69 -5.68
CA VAL A 299 -19.51 -8.86 -6.47
C VAL A 299 -18.22 -8.53 -7.22
N GLY A 300 -17.17 -9.27 -6.89
CA GLY A 300 -15.84 -9.12 -7.49
C GLY A 300 -15.69 -9.90 -8.80
N TYR A 301 -14.43 -9.97 -9.27
CA TYR A 301 -14.09 -10.69 -10.49
C TYR A 301 -14.51 -12.16 -10.43
N SER A 302 -14.93 -12.70 -11.57
CA SER A 302 -15.41 -14.08 -11.68
C SER A 302 -16.57 -14.44 -10.74
N GLY A 303 -17.35 -13.46 -10.27
CA GLY A 303 -18.50 -13.69 -9.39
C GLY A 303 -18.12 -13.92 -7.92
N GLN A 304 -16.92 -13.51 -7.49
CA GLN A 304 -16.51 -13.56 -6.09
C GLN A 304 -17.52 -12.80 -5.20
N ASP A 305 -18.06 -13.46 -4.19
CA ASP A 305 -18.87 -12.79 -3.16
C ASP A 305 -17.96 -11.95 -2.26
N LEU A 306 -18.22 -10.65 -2.20
CA LEU A 306 -17.44 -9.69 -1.42
C LEU A 306 -18.21 -9.16 -0.20
N ARG A 307 -19.40 -9.70 0.09
CA ARG A 307 -20.16 -9.30 1.28
C ARG A 307 -19.36 -9.55 2.55
N MET A 308 -19.27 -8.54 3.40
CA MET A 308 -18.84 -8.62 4.79
C MET A 308 -20.02 -8.87 5.73
N GLY A 309 -21.25 -8.60 5.30
CA GLY A 309 -22.49 -8.87 6.04
C GLY A 309 -23.01 -7.63 6.79
N GLU A 310 -23.49 -7.81 8.02
CA GLU A 310 -24.09 -6.70 8.80
C GLU A 310 -23.07 -5.61 9.18
N ASP A 311 -21.77 -5.92 9.16
CA ASP A 311 -20.68 -4.99 9.49
C ASP A 311 -19.68 -4.94 8.34
N HIS A 312 -19.77 -3.89 7.52
CA HIS A 312 -18.81 -3.58 6.45
C HIS A 312 -18.05 -2.28 6.73
N PRO A 313 -17.05 -2.27 7.64
CA PRO A 313 -16.23 -1.08 7.89
C PRO A 313 -15.41 -0.64 6.68
N ILE A 314 -15.43 0.65 6.41
CA ILE A 314 -14.61 1.29 5.38
C ILE A 314 -13.72 2.40 5.92
N VAL A 315 -13.97 2.88 7.14
CA VAL A 315 -13.14 3.90 7.79
C VAL A 315 -13.01 3.55 9.27
N TRP A 316 -11.78 3.55 9.78
CA TRP A 316 -11.52 3.24 11.19
C TRP A 316 -10.23 3.86 11.71
N SER A 317 -10.10 3.91 13.03
CA SER A 317 -8.87 4.29 13.72
C SER A 317 -8.44 3.23 14.74
N ARG A 318 -7.14 3.24 15.07
CA ARG A 318 -6.50 2.30 16.00
C ARG A 318 -5.37 2.99 16.75
N CYS A 319 -5.21 2.66 18.02
CA CYS A 319 -4.01 2.97 18.79
C CYS A 319 -3.05 1.77 18.76
N ILE A 320 -1.78 2.00 18.38
CA ILE A 320 -0.75 0.94 18.28
C ILE A 320 0.48 1.41 19.04
N GLY A 321 0.76 0.78 20.19
CA GLY A 321 1.70 1.37 21.15
C GLY A 321 1.21 2.77 21.55
N ALA A 322 2.06 3.79 21.41
CA ALA A 322 1.67 5.19 21.56
C ALA A 322 1.16 5.84 20.25
N GLY A 323 1.24 5.11 19.13
CA GLY A 323 0.93 5.59 17.79
C GLY A 323 -0.55 5.64 17.46
N ARG A 324 -0.86 6.43 16.44
CA ARG A 324 -2.21 6.74 15.96
C ARG A 324 -2.33 6.30 14.52
N ALA A 325 -3.09 5.25 14.24
CA ALA A 325 -3.32 4.76 12.90
C ALA A 325 -4.76 5.01 12.47
N PHE A 326 -4.94 5.69 11.35
CA PHE A 326 -6.22 5.87 10.69
C PHE A 326 -6.17 5.27 9.30
N TYR A 327 -7.26 4.65 8.86
CA TYR A 327 -7.42 4.20 7.49
C TYR A 327 -8.82 4.55 6.96
N SER A 328 -8.86 4.96 5.69
CA SER A 328 -10.08 5.16 4.91
C SER A 328 -9.98 4.42 3.58
N ALA A 329 -10.94 3.55 3.30
CA ALA A 329 -11.11 2.90 2.00
C ALA A 329 -11.72 3.80 0.93
N ILE A 330 -12.25 4.97 1.30
CA ILE A 330 -12.72 5.99 0.35
C ILE A 330 -11.50 6.62 -0.34
N GLY A 331 -11.50 6.67 -1.68
CA GLY A 331 -10.47 7.39 -2.41
C GLY A 331 -10.08 6.88 -3.78
N HIS A 332 -10.81 6.02 -4.49
CA HIS A 332 -10.38 5.65 -5.85
C HIS A 332 -10.61 6.81 -6.82
N ARG A 333 -11.79 7.41 -6.72
CA ARG A 333 -12.23 8.45 -7.65
C ARG A 333 -11.74 9.83 -7.22
N PRO A 334 -11.18 10.65 -8.12
CA PRO A 334 -10.74 12.01 -7.77
C PRO A 334 -11.88 12.90 -7.29
N GLU A 335 -13.13 12.62 -7.69
CA GLU A 335 -14.33 13.39 -7.31
C GLU A 335 -14.63 13.32 -5.81
N VAL A 336 -14.26 12.22 -5.13
CA VAL A 336 -14.53 12.07 -3.68
C VAL A 336 -13.76 13.08 -2.84
N TYR A 337 -12.68 13.67 -3.37
CA TYR A 337 -11.92 14.73 -2.72
C TYR A 337 -12.53 16.12 -2.88
N GLN A 338 -13.70 16.22 -3.51
CA GLN A 338 -14.53 17.45 -3.55
C GLN A 338 -15.75 17.34 -2.63
N ASP A 339 -16.07 16.14 -2.13
CA ASP A 339 -17.18 15.92 -1.20
C ASP A 339 -16.88 16.54 0.18
N ALA A 340 -17.84 17.27 0.73
CA ALA A 340 -17.66 17.98 1.98
C ALA A 340 -17.51 17.05 3.19
N ASN A 341 -18.19 15.90 3.21
CA ASN A 341 -18.05 14.93 4.31
C ASN A 341 -16.69 14.26 4.24
N ASN A 342 -16.25 13.83 3.06
CA ASN A 342 -14.94 13.20 2.93
C ASN A 342 -13.79 14.17 3.23
N LEU A 343 -13.88 15.42 2.77
CA LEU A 343 -12.90 16.46 3.15
C LEU A 343 -12.87 16.71 4.65
N SER A 344 -14.03 16.77 5.30
CA SER A 344 -14.12 16.90 6.76
C SER A 344 -13.57 15.67 7.49
N LEU A 345 -13.79 14.47 6.95
CA LEU A 345 -13.25 13.22 7.49
C LEU A 345 -11.71 13.22 7.43
N ILE A 346 -11.13 13.55 6.27
CA ILE A 346 -9.68 13.63 6.09
C ILE A 346 -9.09 14.68 7.05
N GLN A 347 -9.72 15.85 7.17
CA GLN A 347 -9.28 16.88 8.10
C GLN A 347 -9.29 16.39 9.56
N GLN A 348 -10.37 15.74 10.00
CA GLN A 348 -10.46 15.19 11.35
C GLN A 348 -9.42 14.09 11.59
N ALA A 349 -9.19 13.21 10.61
CA ALA A 349 -8.19 12.16 10.66
C ALA A 349 -6.77 12.73 10.80
N LEU A 350 -6.41 13.73 10.00
CA LEU A 350 -5.10 14.40 10.08
C LEU A 350 -4.93 15.14 11.42
N THR A 351 -5.99 15.80 11.90
CA THR A 351 -5.97 16.48 13.21
C THR A 351 -5.71 15.47 14.33
N TRP A 352 -6.43 14.35 14.31
CA TRP A 352 -6.26 13.30 15.30
C TRP A 352 -4.86 12.66 15.21
N ALA A 353 -4.38 12.33 14.02
CA ALA A 353 -3.08 11.69 13.81
C ALA A 353 -1.89 12.57 14.27
N THR A 354 -2.04 13.90 14.20
CA THR A 354 -1.02 14.88 14.64
C THR A 354 -1.16 15.31 16.10
N THR A 355 -2.16 14.82 16.84
CA THR A 355 -2.35 15.16 18.25
C THR A 355 -1.62 14.16 19.16
N ASP A 356 -0.64 14.63 19.92
CA ASP A 356 0.11 13.81 20.88
C ASP A 356 -0.76 13.31 22.04
N GLY A 357 -0.38 12.15 22.58
CA GLY A 357 -0.94 11.62 23.84
C GLY A 357 -2.34 11.01 23.75
N VAL A 358 -3.04 11.10 22.61
CA VAL A 358 -4.40 10.54 22.46
C VAL A 358 -4.43 9.01 22.62
N CYS A 359 -3.35 8.34 22.27
CA CYS A 359 -3.18 6.90 22.42
C CYS A 359 -2.23 6.50 23.57
N ALA A 360 -1.71 7.47 24.33
CA ALA A 360 -0.85 7.18 25.47
C ALA A 360 -1.70 6.57 26.60
N ARG A 361 -1.34 5.37 27.06
CA ARG A 361 -1.97 4.72 28.21
C ARG A 361 -1.27 5.08 29.51
#